data_AF-A0A3B8SKR1-F1
#
_entry.id   AF-A0A3B8SKR1-F1
#
_cell.length_a   1.000
_cell.length_b   1.000
_cell.length_c   1.000
_cell.angle_alpha   90.00
_cell.angle_beta   90.00
_cell.angle_gamma   90.00
#
_symmetry.space_group_name_H-M   'P 1'
#
loop_
_entity.id
_entity.type
_entity.pdbx_description
1 polymer ?
#
loop_
_entity_poly.entity_id
_entity_poly.type
_entity_poly.pdbx_seq_one_letter_code
_entity_poly.pdbx_strand_id
1 'polypeptide(L)'
;KELVIGEYLEDGYSQNISRMFKKYPYGYLEYFKECLCYINKETMFKKRLYFIKHYILFSYLTKKSMIECIKEVKGFNKLMVILLVIPGYIKSSRF
;
A
#
# COMPACT_ATOMS: atom_id res chain seq x y z
N LYS A 1 -15.48 23.42 1.81
CA LYS A 1 -14.97 22.03 1.70
C LYS A 1 -16.04 21.16 2.35
N GLU A 2 -16.83 20.43 1.57
CA GLU A 2 -17.91 19.60 2.13
C GLU A 2 -17.33 18.47 2.98
N LEU A 3 -17.89 18.32 4.18
CA LEU A 3 -17.63 17.19 5.05
C LEU A 3 -18.40 16.00 4.49
N VAL A 4 -17.72 15.10 3.78
CA VAL A 4 -18.27 13.80 3.43
C VAL A 4 -18.32 12.98 4.73
N ILE A 5 -19.50 12.93 5.35
CA ILE A 5 -19.76 12.06 6.49
C ILE A 5 -19.74 10.63 5.96
N GLY A 6 -18.73 9.86 6.34
CA GLY A 6 -18.66 8.45 5.98
C GLY A 6 -19.79 7.69 6.66
N GLU A 7 -20.77 7.25 5.90
CA GLU A 7 -21.81 6.35 6.40
C GLU A 7 -21.16 5.07 6.93
N TYR A 8 -21.55 4.67 8.13
CA TYR A 8 -21.16 3.37 8.67
C TYR A 8 -21.79 2.28 7.80
N LEU A 9 -20.95 1.43 7.21
CA LEU A 9 -21.44 0.30 6.41
C LEU A 9 -22.09 -0.73 7.34
N GLU A 10 -23.37 -1.02 7.13
CA GLU A 10 -24.16 -2.00 7.92
C GLU A 10 -23.49 -3.39 7.98
N ASP A 11 -22.80 -3.80 6.92
CA ASP A 11 -22.13 -5.11 6.81
C ASP A 11 -20.77 -5.19 7.55
N GLY A 12 -20.34 -4.09 8.17
CA GLY A 12 -19.02 -3.96 8.80
C GLY A 12 -17.87 -3.83 7.80
N TYR A 13 -16.81 -3.11 8.21
CA TYR A 13 -15.67 -2.80 7.34
C TYR A 13 -14.91 -4.05 6.86
N SER A 14 -14.99 -5.15 7.61
CA SER A 14 -14.19 -6.36 7.41
C SER A 14 -14.66 -7.24 6.23
N GLN A 15 -15.97 -7.27 5.96
CA GLN A 15 -16.53 -8.24 5.01
C GLN A 15 -16.24 -7.87 3.54
N ASN A 16 -15.89 -6.61 3.28
CA ASN A 16 -15.73 -6.07 1.92
C ASN A 16 -14.34 -5.44 1.64
N ILE A 17 -13.32 -5.69 2.48
CA ILE A 17 -12.00 -5.06 2.36
C ILE A 17 -11.39 -5.26 0.97
N SER A 18 -11.43 -6.48 0.44
CA SER A 18 -10.89 -6.77 -0.91
C SER A 18 -11.61 -5.98 -2.00
N ARG A 19 -12.93 -5.80 -1.87
CA ARG A 19 -13.74 -5.00 -2.80
C ARG A 19 -13.33 -3.53 -2.72
N MET A 20 -13.16 -2.99 -1.51
CA MET A 20 -12.73 -1.62 -1.28
C MET A 20 -11.32 -1.35 -1.82
N PHE A 21 -10.39 -2.29 -1.63
CA PHE A 21 -9.02 -2.20 -2.14
C PHE A 21 -8.97 -2.12 -3.66
N LYS A 22 -9.84 -2.87 -4.35
CA LYS A 22 -9.96 -2.82 -5.82
C LYS A 22 -10.71 -1.57 -6.31
N LYS A 23 -11.69 -1.08 -5.54
CA LYS A 23 -12.50 0.10 -5.91
C LYS A 23 -11.74 1.41 -5.73
N TYR A 24 -10.90 1.52 -4.69
CA TYR A 24 -10.19 2.76 -4.35
C TYR A 24 -8.67 2.58 -4.18
N PRO A 25 -7.96 1.94 -5.14
CA PRO A 25 -6.56 1.57 -4.96
C PRO A 25 -5.63 2.78 -4.81
N TYR A 26 -5.97 3.93 -5.41
CA TYR A 26 -5.17 5.16 -5.32
C TYR A 26 -5.13 5.73 -3.91
N GLY A 27 -6.27 5.76 -3.21
CA GLY A 27 -6.31 6.26 -1.83
C GLY A 27 -5.44 5.42 -0.90
N TYR A 28 -5.52 4.10 -1.05
CA TYR A 28 -4.65 3.19 -0.29
C TYR A 28 -3.18 3.33 -0.69
N LEU A 29 -2.87 3.51 -1.98
CA LEU A 29 -1.48 3.73 -2.42
C LEU A 29 -0.85 4.93 -1.69
N GLU A 30 -1.52 6.08 -1.71
CA GLU A 30 -1.01 7.29 -1.05
C GLU A 30 -0.92 7.12 0.47
N TYR A 31 -1.91 6.48 1.10
CA TYR A 31 -1.85 6.14 2.53
C TYR A 31 -0.61 5.29 2.87
N PHE A 32 -0.37 4.21 2.12
CA PHE A 32 0.77 3.32 2.39
C PHE A 32 2.11 3.99 2.05
N LYS A 33 2.15 4.85 1.04
CA LYS A 33 3.30 5.68 0.70
C LYS A 33 3.66 6.65 1.82
N GLU A 34 2.66 7.33 2.38
CA GLU A 34 2.84 8.21 3.54
C GLU A 34 3.35 7.42 4.76
N CYS A 35 2.78 6.24 5.03
CA CYS A 35 3.28 5.38 6.10
C CYS A 35 4.77 5.04 5.95
N LEU A 36 5.26 4.79 4.72
CA LEU A 36 6.68 4.51 4.46
C LEU A 36 7.62 5.67 4.80
N CYS A 37 7.13 6.92 4.85
CA CYS A 37 7.91 8.08 5.29
C CYS A 37 8.12 8.10 6.82
N TYR A 38 7.16 7.59 7.60
CA TYR A 38 7.21 7.60 9.07
C TYR A 38 7.87 6.36 9.67
N ILE A 39 7.99 5.28 8.91
CA ILE A 39 8.59 4.03 9.37
C ILE A 39 10.11 4.12 9.36
N ASN A 40 10.73 3.84 10.50
CA ASN A 40 12.17 3.88 10.70
C ASN A 40 12.75 2.49 11.05
N LYS A 41 14.04 2.43 11.39
CA LYS A 41 14.74 1.18 11.74
C LYS A 41 14.24 0.56 13.06
N GLU A 42 13.78 1.39 13.99
CA GLU A 42 13.30 0.98 15.31
C GLU A 42 11.88 0.39 15.25
N THR A 43 11.13 0.70 14.19
CA THR A 43 9.82 0.13 13.96
C THR A 43 9.92 -1.40 13.83
N MET A 44 9.05 -2.13 14.54
CA MET A 44 9.00 -3.59 14.48
C MET A 44 8.99 -4.12 13.04
N PHE A 45 9.91 -5.03 12.73
CA PHE A 45 10.11 -5.54 11.36
C PHE A 45 8.82 -6.06 10.71
N LYS A 46 7.97 -6.78 11.46
CA LYS A 46 6.66 -7.26 10.97
C LYS A 46 5.77 -6.12 10.46
N LYS A 47 5.73 -5.01 11.19
CA LYS A 47 4.95 -3.81 10.83
C LYS A 47 5.54 -3.13 9.59
N ARG A 48 6.88 -3.00 9.52
CA ARG A 48 7.57 -2.45 8.33
C ARG A 48 7.25 -3.26 7.08
N LEU A 49 7.36 -4.58 7.18
CA LEU A 49 7.09 -5.50 6.09
C LEU A 49 5.62 -5.44 5.65
N TYR A 50 4.69 -5.28 6.59
CA TYR A 50 3.27 -5.09 6.29
C TYR A 50 3.05 -3.86 5.38
N PHE A 51 3.58 -2.69 5.77
CA PHE A 51 3.42 -1.47 4.98
C PHE A 51 4.08 -1.57 3.60
N ILE A 52 5.28 -2.16 3.52
CA ILE A 52 5.98 -2.35 2.23
C ILE A 52 5.19 -3.27 1.30
N LYS A 53 4.66 -4.39 1.81
CA LYS A 53 3.86 -5.32 1.00
C LYS A 53 2.60 -4.66 0.44
N HIS A 54 1.90 -3.89 1.27
CA HIS A 54 0.67 -3.20 0.84
C HIS A 54 0.99 -2.05 -0.11
N TYR A 55 2.05 -1.27 0.14
CA TYR A 55 2.52 -0.27 -0.83
C TYR A 55 2.76 -0.89 -2.21
N ILE A 56 3.48 -2.01 -2.27
CA ILE A 56 3.74 -2.72 -3.54
C ILE A 56 2.45 -3.23 -4.18
N LEU A 57 1.54 -3.80 -3.38
CA LEU A 57 0.23 -4.26 -3.85
C LEU A 57 -0.56 -3.12 -4.51
N PHE A 58 -0.72 -1.99 -3.83
CA PHE A 58 -1.48 -0.87 -4.36
C PHE A 58 -0.77 -0.16 -5.52
N SER A 59 0.56 -0.19 -5.56
CA SER A 59 1.32 0.27 -6.72
C SER A 59 0.98 -0.58 -7.96
N TYR A 60 0.90 -1.91 -7.80
CA TYR A 60 0.44 -2.79 -8.87
C TYR A 60 -1.02 -2.54 -9.27
N LEU A 61 -1.92 -2.41 -8.29
CA LEU A 61 -3.36 -2.21 -8.56
C LEU A 61 -3.64 -0.88 -9.28
N THR A 62 -2.85 0.16 -9.01
CA THR A 62 -2.90 1.45 -9.72
C THR A 62 -2.15 1.45 -11.07
N LYS A 63 -1.69 0.28 -11.52
CA LYS A 63 -0.98 0.06 -12.80
C LYS A 63 0.36 0.80 -12.93
N LYS A 64 0.97 1.22 -11.81
CA LYS A 64 2.33 1.76 -11.82
C LYS A 64 3.34 0.68 -12.18
N SER A 65 4.32 1.03 -12.99
CA SER A 65 5.47 0.16 -13.26
C SER A 65 6.29 -0.09 -12.00
N MET A 66 7.06 -1.18 -11.98
CA MET A 66 8.00 -1.47 -10.88
C MET A 66 9.02 -0.33 -10.69
N ILE A 67 9.42 0.33 -11.77
CA ILE A 67 10.36 1.45 -11.74
C ILE A 67 9.73 2.66 -11.04
N GLU A 68 8.48 3.01 -11.35
CA GLU A 68 7.74 4.08 -10.68
C GLU A 68 7.55 3.78 -9.18
N CYS A 69 7.16 2.54 -8.85
CA CYS A 69 7.06 2.05 -7.47
C CYS A 69 8.34 2.30 -6.67
N ILE A 70 9.51 2.01 -7.25
CA ILE A 70 10.80 2.23 -6.56
C ILE A 70 11.13 3.73 -6.48
N LYS A 71 10.86 4.50 -7.53
CA LYS A 71 11.22 5.93 -7.61
C LYS A 71 10.50 6.78 -6.57
N GLU A 72 9.24 6.45 -6.27
CA GLU A 72 8.42 7.21 -5.34
C GLU A 72 8.77 6.98 -3.86
N VAL A 73 9.51 5.90 -3.55
CA VAL A 73 9.97 5.62 -2.18
C VAL A 73 11.29 6.33 -1.92
N LYS A 74 11.36 7.04 -0.80
CA LYS A 74 12.54 7.76 -0.33
C LYS A 74 13.13 7.12 0.93
N GLY A 75 14.39 7.40 1.20
CA GLY A 75 15.07 7.00 2.43
C GLY A 75 15.34 5.49 2.55
N PHE A 76 15.51 5.03 3.79
CA PHE A 76 15.99 3.68 4.11
C PHE A 76 15.05 2.56 3.64
N ASN A 77 13.74 2.79 3.60
CA ASN A 77 12.76 1.78 3.18
C ASN A 77 12.85 1.46 1.68
N LYS A 78 13.49 2.31 0.88
CA LYS A 78 13.72 2.10 -0.56
C LYS A 78 14.46 0.79 -0.85
N LEU A 79 15.46 0.45 -0.04
CA LEU A 79 16.24 -0.78 -0.22
C LEU A 79 15.36 -2.03 -0.11
N MET A 80 14.47 -2.06 0.89
CA MET A 80 13.55 -3.18 1.07
C MET A 80 12.51 -3.25 -0.06
N VAL A 81 12.05 -2.11 -0.56
CA VAL A 81 11.13 -2.06 -1.72
C VAL A 81 11.81 -2.63 -2.96
N ILE A 82 13.07 -2.27 -3.23
CA ILE A 82 13.84 -2.84 -4.35
C ILE A 82 13.93 -4.37 -4.26
N LEU A 83 14.23 -4.91 -3.06
CA LEU A 83 14.32 -6.35 -2.84
C LEU A 83 12.99 -7.08 -3.05
N LEU A 84 11.87 -6.42 -2.72
CA LEU A 84 10.55 -7.05 -2.69
C LEU A 84 9.66 -6.73 -3.89
N VAL A 85 10.00 -5.76 -4.74
CA VAL A 85 9.11 -5.30 -5.80
C VAL A 85 8.79 -6.40 -6.83
N ILE A 86 9.80 -7.17 -7.26
CA ILE A 86 9.62 -8.25 -8.24
C ILE A 86 8.71 -9.35 -7.69
N PRO A 87 9.04 -10.02 -6.57
CA PRO A 87 8.17 -11.05 -6.02
C PRO A 87 6.82 -10.47 -5.56
N GLY A 88 6.80 -9.21 -5.12
CA GLY A 88 5.58 -8.50 -4.72
C GLY A 88 4.61 -8.27 -5.89
N TYR A 89 5.10 -7.85 -7.05
CA TYR A 89 4.27 -7.70 -8.27
C TYR A 89 3.74 -9.05 -8.77
N ILE A 90 4.58 -10.09 -8.77
CA ILE A 90 4.15 -11.45 -9.14
C ILE A 90 3.04 -11.96 -8.21
N LYS A 91 3.11 -11.64 -6.91
CA LYS A 91 2.05 -12.01 -5.96
C LYS A 91 0.80 -11.14 -6.12
N SER A 92 0.98 -9.85 -6.41
CA SER A 92 -0.12 -8.88 -6.55
C SER A 92 -0.98 -9.12 -7.79
N SER A 93 -0.45 -9.78 -8.83
CA SER A 93 -1.23 -10.18 -10.00
C SER A 93 -2.32 -11.22 -9.69
N ARG A 94 -2.25 -11.86 -8.52
CA ARG A 94 -3.23 -12.85 -8.04
C ARG A 94 -4.23 -12.29 -7.03
N PHE A 95 -4.23 -10.98 -6.79
CA PHE A 95 -5.10 -10.30 -5.82
C PHE A 95 -6.46 -9.92 -6.41
#